data_AF-A0A962CSZ2-F1
#
_entry.id   AF-A0A962CSZ2-F1
#
_cell.length_a   1.000
_cell.length_b   1.000
_cell.length_c   1.000
_cell.angle_alpha   90.00
_cell.angle_beta   90.00
_cell.angle_gamma   90.00
#
_symmetry.space_group_name_H-M   'P 1'
#
loop_
_entity.id
_entity.type
_entity.pdbx_description
1 polymer ?
#
loop_
_entity_poly.entity_id
_entity_poly.type
_entity_poly.pdbx_seq_one_letter_code
_entity_poly.pdbx_strand_id
1 'polypeptide(L)'
;MKNNLFSNSLMIVIGFLMLVAALQLFGWGKSVSVLEPETFNADSLPQLEAQQEQVKKITGEELIEQITLAPLFNLDRLPYEGEAESEVIDEVPAVVAEPLKAQVTSIMIMGETKYAMVLDQLTNEKVTLEQGMPLPGEQGLWVVDQIEPRLVTFVSEGEEPVSLELDVFDGTLNAQVVQNNNKKNNNKKNKNNKGNGQDKTEPQETKNSAEEIRRKIAERRAQMRANAAKKGNK
;
A
#
# COMPACT_ATOMS: atom_id res chain seq x y z
N MET A 1 56.72 47.06 7.15
CA MET A 1 55.35 46.57 6.87
C MET A 1 55.44 45.06 6.70
N LYS A 2 54.87 44.27 7.62
CA LYS A 2 54.92 42.80 7.56
C LYS A 2 53.92 42.36 6.49
N ASN A 3 54.38 41.66 5.47
CA ASN A 3 53.49 41.03 4.49
C ASN A 3 52.64 40.00 5.23
N ASN A 4 51.35 40.26 5.37
CA ASN A 4 50.41 39.33 5.99
C ASN A 4 50.21 38.16 5.02
N LEU A 5 51.07 37.14 5.10
CA LEU A 5 51.03 35.92 4.30
C LEU A 5 49.62 35.31 4.24
N PHE A 6 48.90 35.35 5.35
CA PHE A 6 47.51 34.91 5.43
C PHE A 6 46.56 35.74 4.56
N SER A 7 46.68 37.07 4.58
CA SER A 7 45.86 37.97 3.76
C SER A 7 46.14 37.79 2.26
N ASN A 8 47.41 37.59 1.90
CA ASN A 8 47.80 37.34 0.51
C ASN A 8 47.28 35.99 0.02
N SER A 9 47.35 34.95 0.86
CA SER A 9 46.78 33.64 0.55
C SER A 9 45.26 33.71 0.37
N LEU A 10 44.56 34.43 1.25
CA LEU A 10 43.11 34.61 1.16
C LEU A 10 42.70 35.34 -0.12
N MET A 11 43.44 36.39 -0.52
CA MET A 11 43.18 37.11 -1.78
C MET A 11 43.36 36.23 -3.01
N ILE A 12 44.36 35.35 -3.02
CA ILE A 12 44.58 34.39 -4.13
C ILE A 12 43.41 33.40 -4.23
N VAL A 13 42.97 32.87 -3.09
CA VAL A 13 41.84 31.91 -3.05
C VAL A 13 40.54 32.57 -3.51
N ILE A 14 40.27 33.79 -3.06
CA ILE A 14 39.08 34.55 -3.48
C ILE A 14 39.11 34.83 -4.99
N GLY A 15 40.27 35.23 -5.53
CA GLY A 15 40.43 35.44 -6.96
C GLY A 15 40.19 34.16 -7.78
N PHE A 16 40.67 33.02 -7.30
CA PHE A 16 40.43 31.73 -7.93
C PHE A 16 38.94 31.34 -7.90
N LEU A 17 38.26 31.52 -6.77
CA LEU A 17 36.82 31.25 -6.64
C LEU A 17 35.95 32.12 -7.56
N MET A 18 36.29 33.40 -7.69
CA MET A 18 35.64 34.31 -8.64
C MET A 18 35.80 33.85 -10.09
N LEU A 19 36.99 33.34 -10.45
CA LEU A 19 37.24 32.83 -11.79
C LEU A 19 36.42 31.55 -12.07
N VAL A 20 36.35 30.63 -11.11
CA VAL A 20 35.49 29.42 -11.24
C VAL A 20 34.02 29.79 -11.38
N ALA A 21 33.53 30.77 -10.61
CA ALA A 21 32.16 31.24 -10.71
C ALA A 21 31.84 31.86 -12.09
N ALA A 22 32.79 32.62 -12.66
CA ALA A 22 32.64 33.15 -14.01
C ALA A 22 32.52 32.03 -15.06
N LEU A 23 33.33 30.97 -14.95
CA LEU A 23 33.27 29.83 -15.86
C LEU A 23 31.92 29.08 -15.77
N GLN A 24 31.35 28.96 -14.57
CA GLN A 24 30.02 28.38 -14.36
C GLN A 24 28.91 29.22 -15.01
N LEU A 25 29.01 30.56 -14.96
CA LEU A 25 28.06 31.45 -15.64
C LEU A 25 28.11 31.32 -17.17
N PHE A 26 29.28 31.01 -17.73
CA PHE A 26 29.44 30.69 -19.16
C PHE A 26 28.91 29.30 -19.54
N GLY A 27 28.29 28.57 -18.61
CA GLY A 27 27.67 27.28 -18.88
C GLY A 27 28.66 26.12 -18.88
N TRP A 28 29.89 26.31 -18.42
CA TRP A 28 30.80 25.21 -18.16
C TRP A 28 30.21 24.34 -17.03
N GLY A 29 29.70 23.16 -17.39
CA GLY A 29 29.02 22.23 -16.48
C GLY A 29 27.52 22.05 -16.75
N LYS A 30 26.92 22.81 -17.68
CA LYS A 30 25.58 22.48 -18.19
C LYS A 30 25.74 21.53 -19.36
N SER A 31 25.56 20.23 -19.12
CA SER A 31 25.46 19.25 -20.19
C SER A 31 24.23 19.57 -21.04
N VAL A 32 24.44 20.05 -22.26
CA VAL A 32 23.38 20.05 -23.26
C VAL A 32 23.19 18.60 -23.68
N SER A 33 22.21 17.93 -23.07
CA SER A 33 21.71 16.67 -23.59
C SER A 33 21.11 17.00 -24.96
N VAL A 34 21.87 16.72 -26.02
CA VAL A 34 21.35 16.77 -27.38
C VAL A 34 20.26 15.70 -27.41
N LEU A 35 19.01 16.14 -27.42
CA LEU A 35 17.86 15.27 -27.61
C LEU A 35 18.00 14.70 -29.02
N GLU A 36 18.36 13.42 -29.11
CA GLU A 36 18.31 12.70 -30.37
C GLU A 36 16.84 12.69 -30.83
N PRO A 37 16.55 13.03 -32.09
CA PRO A 37 15.19 12.96 -32.59
C PRO A 37 14.74 11.48 -32.53
N GLU A 38 13.73 11.19 -31.70
CA GLU A 38 13.14 9.86 -31.68
C GLU A 38 12.68 9.50 -33.09
N THR A 39 13.21 8.39 -33.61
CA THR A 39 12.80 7.86 -34.89
C THR A 39 11.36 7.39 -34.75
N PHE A 40 10.45 8.09 -35.41
CA PHE A 40 9.04 7.74 -35.44
C PHE A 40 8.87 6.31 -35.94
N ASN A 41 8.39 5.43 -35.06
CA ASN A 41 8.10 4.05 -35.39
C ASN A 41 6.60 3.89 -35.64
N ALA A 42 6.21 3.63 -36.88
CA ALA A 42 4.80 3.42 -37.23
C ALA A 42 4.22 2.15 -36.57
N ASP A 43 5.09 1.19 -36.19
CA ASP A 43 4.69 -0.05 -35.53
C ASP A 43 4.45 0.13 -34.02
N SER A 44 4.87 1.25 -33.43
CA SER A 44 4.54 1.60 -32.04
C SER A 44 3.22 2.33 -31.89
N LEU A 45 2.54 2.63 -33.01
CA LEU A 45 1.17 3.12 -32.95
C LEU A 45 0.26 1.97 -32.56
N PRO A 46 -0.71 2.18 -31.67
CA PRO A 46 -1.75 1.19 -31.42
C PRO A 46 -2.53 1.01 -32.73
N GLN A 47 -2.19 -0.04 -33.48
CA GLN A 47 -3.05 -0.48 -34.58
C GLN A 47 -4.36 -0.88 -33.94
N LEU A 48 -5.45 -0.24 -34.36
CA LEU A 48 -6.78 -0.72 -34.00
C LEU A 48 -6.92 -2.09 -34.64
N GLU A 49 -6.64 -3.13 -33.86
CA GLU A 49 -7.09 -4.48 -34.16
C GLU A 49 -8.61 -4.39 -34.17
N ALA A 50 -9.18 -4.26 -35.37
CA ALA A 50 -10.59 -4.49 -35.57
C ALA A 50 -10.84 -5.90 -35.09
N GLN A 51 -11.38 -6.04 -33.87
CA GLN A 51 -11.94 -7.29 -33.39
C GLN A 51 -12.94 -7.69 -34.46
N GLN A 52 -12.56 -8.68 -35.26
CA GLN A 52 -13.51 -9.38 -36.10
C GLN A 52 -14.36 -10.18 -35.13
N GLU A 53 -15.26 -9.48 -34.42
CA GLU A 53 -16.47 -10.08 -33.92
C GLU A 53 -16.99 -10.90 -35.09
N GLN A 54 -17.18 -12.18 -34.83
CA GLN A 54 -17.59 -13.15 -35.82
C GLN A 54 -18.94 -12.68 -36.33
N VAL A 55 -18.93 -11.88 -37.40
CA VAL A 55 -20.15 -11.45 -38.07
C VAL A 55 -20.73 -12.74 -38.61
N LYS A 56 -21.66 -13.31 -37.83
CA LYS A 56 -22.44 -14.48 -38.20
C LYS A 56 -22.93 -14.17 -39.61
N LYS A 57 -22.50 -14.96 -40.60
CA LYS A 57 -22.93 -14.76 -41.98
C LYS A 57 -24.41 -15.12 -42.04
N ILE A 58 -25.24 -14.12 -41.75
CA ILE A 58 -26.70 -14.25 -41.72
C ILE A 58 -27.11 -14.59 -43.16
N THR A 59 -27.66 -15.79 -43.34
CA THR A 59 -28.14 -16.25 -44.65
C THR A 59 -29.37 -15.46 -45.07
N GLY A 60 -29.64 -15.38 -46.39
CA GLY A 60 -30.57 -14.41 -46.96
C GLY A 60 -31.99 -14.39 -46.39
N GLU A 61 -32.50 -15.51 -45.86
CA GLU A 61 -33.84 -15.57 -45.25
C GLU A 61 -33.86 -14.91 -43.86
N GLU A 62 -32.92 -15.27 -42.99
CA GLU A 62 -32.74 -14.67 -41.64
C GLU A 62 -32.38 -13.17 -41.74
N LEU A 63 -31.67 -12.76 -42.80
CA LEU A 63 -31.36 -11.36 -43.07
C LEU A 63 -32.62 -10.55 -43.44
N ILE A 64 -33.52 -11.12 -44.24
CA ILE A 64 -34.76 -10.44 -44.64
C ILE A 64 -35.67 -10.26 -43.42
N GLU A 65 -35.79 -11.27 -42.57
CA GLU A 65 -36.55 -11.17 -41.32
C GLU A 65 -35.98 -10.07 -40.41
N GLN A 66 -34.66 -10.01 -40.23
CA GLN A 66 -34.02 -8.98 -39.40
C GLN A 66 -34.23 -7.56 -39.96
N ILE A 67 -34.11 -7.37 -41.28
CA ILE A 67 -34.33 -6.07 -41.92
C ILE A 67 -35.80 -5.64 -41.80
N THR A 68 -36.75 -6.56 -41.88
CA THR A 68 -38.19 -6.22 -41.79
C THR A 68 -38.65 -5.90 -40.37
N LEU A 69 -37.99 -6.47 -39.35
CA LEU A 69 -38.28 -6.20 -37.94
C LEU A 69 -37.56 -4.95 -37.41
N ALA A 70 -36.43 -4.57 -38.02
CA ALA A 70 -35.67 -3.40 -37.59
C ALA A 70 -36.43 -2.08 -37.84
N PRO A 71 -36.48 -1.16 -36.86
CA PRO A 71 -37.05 0.16 -37.07
C PRO A 71 -36.22 0.94 -38.10
N LEU A 72 -36.88 1.43 -39.16
CA LEU A 72 -36.25 2.24 -40.22
C LEU A 72 -35.59 3.52 -39.69
N PHE A 73 -36.10 4.06 -38.58
CA PHE A 73 -35.59 5.27 -37.96
C PHE A 73 -35.59 5.13 -36.44
N ASN A 74 -34.40 5.27 -35.84
CA ASN A 74 -34.27 5.50 -34.41
C ASN A 74 -34.66 6.94 -34.09
N LEU A 75 -35.39 7.15 -32.99
CA LEU A 75 -35.78 8.50 -32.53
C LEU A 75 -34.55 9.40 -32.34
N ASP A 76 -33.44 8.80 -31.91
CA ASP A 76 -32.19 9.48 -31.60
C ASP A 76 -31.27 9.64 -32.82
N ARG A 77 -31.68 9.17 -34.00
CA ARG A 77 -30.91 9.21 -35.27
C ARG A 77 -29.52 8.55 -35.18
N LEU A 78 -29.29 7.76 -34.14
CA LEU A 78 -28.10 6.94 -34.00
C LEU A 78 -28.25 5.68 -34.86
N PRO A 79 -27.13 5.12 -35.35
CA PRO A 79 -27.14 3.83 -36.05
C PRO A 79 -27.91 2.77 -35.26
N TYR A 80 -28.61 1.88 -35.96
CA TYR A 80 -29.24 0.73 -35.32
C TYR A 80 -28.16 -0.29 -34.96
N GLU A 81 -27.76 -0.28 -33.70
CA GLU A 81 -27.15 -1.41 -33.02
C GLU A 81 -28.30 -2.42 -32.84
N GLY A 82 -28.14 -3.68 -33.26
CA GLY A 82 -29.22 -4.67 -33.25
C GLY A 82 -29.94 -4.75 -31.90
N GLU A 83 -31.06 -5.47 -31.83
CA GLU A 83 -31.41 -6.07 -30.54
C GLU A 83 -30.18 -6.86 -30.13
N ALA A 84 -29.42 -6.36 -29.15
CA ALA A 84 -28.58 -7.21 -28.36
C ALA A 84 -29.52 -8.35 -28.02
N GLU A 85 -29.22 -9.57 -28.50
CA GLU A 85 -29.72 -10.75 -27.83
C GLU A 85 -29.53 -10.38 -26.38
N SER A 86 -30.64 -10.10 -25.68
CA SER A 86 -30.57 -9.84 -24.26
C SER A 86 -29.98 -11.14 -23.82
N GLU A 87 -28.65 -11.12 -23.62
CA GLU A 87 -27.89 -12.24 -23.20
C GLU A 87 -28.77 -12.70 -22.06
N VAL A 88 -29.26 -13.94 -22.16
CA VAL A 88 -29.59 -14.62 -20.94
C VAL A 88 -28.28 -14.45 -20.20
N ILE A 89 -28.28 -13.48 -19.27
CA ILE A 89 -27.20 -13.25 -18.36
C ILE A 89 -27.28 -14.57 -17.62
N ASP A 90 -26.59 -15.58 -18.16
CA ASP A 90 -25.99 -16.61 -17.36
C ASP A 90 -25.29 -15.75 -16.34
N GLU A 91 -25.94 -15.66 -15.19
CA GLU A 91 -25.53 -14.93 -14.01
C GLU A 91 -24.20 -15.58 -13.69
N VAL A 92 -23.14 -15.11 -14.37
CA VAL A 92 -21.77 -15.48 -14.10
C VAL A 92 -21.67 -15.05 -12.66
N PRO A 93 -21.57 -16.00 -11.71
CA PRO A 93 -21.69 -15.66 -10.31
C PRO A 93 -20.66 -14.58 -10.06
N ALA A 94 -21.12 -13.39 -9.67
CA ALA A 94 -20.24 -12.29 -9.35
C ALA A 94 -19.18 -12.86 -8.42
N VAL A 95 -17.93 -12.86 -8.87
CA VAL A 95 -16.84 -13.47 -8.11
C VAL A 95 -16.66 -12.58 -6.90
N VAL A 96 -17.31 -12.96 -5.81
CA VAL A 96 -17.31 -12.22 -4.56
C VAL A 96 -15.85 -12.07 -4.14
N ALA A 97 -15.39 -10.82 -4.01
CA ALA A 97 -14.03 -10.56 -3.61
C ALA A 97 -13.79 -11.14 -2.21
N GLU A 98 -12.59 -11.65 -1.97
CA GLU A 98 -12.21 -11.99 -0.61
C GLU A 98 -12.05 -10.72 0.23
N PRO A 99 -12.37 -10.74 1.53
CA PRO A 99 -12.22 -9.57 2.38
C PRO A 99 -10.78 -9.06 2.35
N LEU A 100 -10.62 -7.75 2.10
CA LEU A 100 -9.33 -7.08 1.96
C LEU A 100 -8.43 -7.33 3.18
N LYS A 101 -7.28 -7.95 2.96
CA LYS A 101 -6.23 -8.21 3.97
C LYS A 101 -4.96 -7.49 3.54
N ALA A 102 -5.00 -6.18 3.66
CA ALA A 102 -3.91 -5.31 3.29
C ALA A 102 -3.66 -4.28 4.40
N GLN A 103 -2.43 -3.76 4.47
CA GLN A 103 -2.04 -2.74 5.43
C GLN A 103 -1.29 -1.61 4.72
N VAL A 104 -1.74 -0.37 4.92
CA VAL A 104 -1.09 0.80 4.34
C VAL A 104 0.12 1.17 5.19
N THR A 105 1.31 1.15 4.59
CA THR A 105 2.59 1.38 5.27
C THR A 105 3.18 2.76 5.01
N SER A 106 2.90 3.34 3.85
CA SER A 106 3.34 4.69 3.50
C SER A 106 2.41 5.30 2.46
N ILE A 107 2.26 6.62 2.49
CA ILE A 107 1.52 7.38 1.50
C ILE A 107 2.42 8.53 1.03
N MET A 108 2.61 8.67 -0.28
CA MET A 108 3.41 9.72 -0.88
C MET A 108 2.54 10.54 -1.83
N ILE A 109 2.48 11.85 -1.58
CA ILE A 109 1.70 12.80 -2.39
C ILE A 109 2.69 13.78 -3.03
N MET A 110 2.79 13.75 -4.36
CA MET A 110 3.72 14.56 -5.16
C MET A 110 2.94 15.45 -6.13
N GLY A 111 2.44 16.58 -5.63
CA GLY A 111 1.59 17.48 -6.42
C GLY A 111 0.28 16.79 -6.79
N GLU A 112 0.11 16.44 -8.07
CA GLU A 112 -1.09 15.78 -8.60
C GLU A 112 -1.01 14.24 -8.50
N THR A 113 0.18 13.64 -8.40
CA THR A 113 0.33 12.19 -8.31
C THR A 113 0.33 11.71 -6.86
N LYS A 114 -0.37 10.60 -6.59
CA LYS A 114 -0.52 10.01 -5.27
C LYS A 114 -0.19 8.53 -5.32
N TYR A 115 0.64 8.09 -4.37
CA TYR A 115 1.10 6.72 -4.25
C TYR A 115 0.77 6.19 -2.85
N ALA A 116 0.28 4.96 -2.79
CA ALA A 116 0.11 4.21 -1.56
C ALA A 116 1.04 2.99 -1.58
N MET A 117 1.86 2.84 -0.55
CA MET A 117 2.62 1.62 -0.31
C MET A 117 1.81 0.70 0.60
N VAL A 118 1.41 -0.43 0.05
CA VAL A 118 0.54 -1.40 0.70
C VAL A 118 1.32 -2.69 0.93
N LEU A 119 1.22 -3.23 2.13
CA LEU A 119 1.66 -4.58 2.45
C LEU A 119 0.46 -5.50 2.31
N ASP A 120 0.51 -6.41 1.34
CA ASP A 120 -0.47 -7.49 1.26
C ASP A 120 -0.14 -8.53 2.34
N GLN A 121 -1.09 -8.82 3.23
CA GLN A 121 -0.90 -9.78 4.32
C GLN A 121 -1.00 -11.25 3.87
N LEU A 122 -1.55 -11.52 2.67
CA LEU A 122 -1.58 -12.87 2.10
C LEU A 122 -0.22 -13.24 1.52
N THR A 123 0.32 -12.39 0.65
CA THR A 123 1.61 -12.63 -0.02
C THR A 123 2.82 -12.14 0.81
N ASN A 124 2.59 -11.27 1.81
CA ASN A 124 3.64 -10.53 2.54
C ASN A 124 4.53 -9.67 1.64
N GLU A 125 4.04 -9.30 0.45
CA GLU A 125 4.76 -8.44 -0.48
C GLU A 125 4.36 -6.97 -0.28
N LYS A 126 5.36 -6.10 -0.45
CA LYS A 126 5.15 -4.64 -0.42
C LYS A 126 5.01 -4.15 -1.84
N VAL A 127 3.89 -3.50 -2.11
CA VAL A 127 3.52 -3.03 -3.44
C VAL A 127 3.26 -1.53 -3.37
N THR A 128 3.68 -0.81 -4.40
CA THR A 128 3.35 0.62 -4.54
C THR A 128 2.27 0.74 -5.60
N LEU A 129 1.14 1.33 -5.23
CA LEU A 129 -0.03 1.48 -6.08
C LEU A 129 -0.33 2.98 -6.28
N GLU A 130 -0.71 3.34 -7.49
CA GLU A 130 -1.35 4.63 -7.78
C GLU A 130 -2.88 4.50 -7.71
N GLN A 131 -3.56 5.64 -7.69
CA GLN A 131 -5.02 5.68 -7.79
C GLN A 131 -5.49 5.00 -9.09
N GLY A 132 -6.48 4.12 -8.98
CA GLY A 132 -7.04 3.33 -10.07
C GLY A 132 -6.32 2.01 -10.34
N MET A 133 -5.19 1.71 -9.66
CA MET A 133 -4.52 0.42 -9.83
C MET A 133 -5.17 -0.69 -8.98
N PRO A 134 -5.32 -1.90 -9.53
CA PRO A 134 -5.68 -3.07 -8.73
C PRO A 134 -4.51 -3.51 -7.84
N LEU A 135 -4.82 -4.12 -6.71
CA LEU A 135 -3.86 -4.90 -5.94
C LEU A 135 -3.32 -6.07 -6.80
N PRO A 136 -2.07 -6.49 -6.63
CA PRO A 136 -1.59 -7.69 -7.31
C PRO A 136 -2.03 -8.95 -6.55
N GLY A 137 -1.96 -10.10 -7.23
CA GLY A 137 -2.19 -11.41 -6.61
C GLY A 137 -3.66 -11.77 -6.43
N GLU A 138 -3.95 -12.54 -5.37
CA GLU A 138 -5.29 -13.08 -5.09
C GLU A 138 -6.31 -12.00 -4.69
N GLN A 139 -5.83 -10.84 -4.22
CA GLN A 139 -6.66 -9.67 -3.89
C GLN A 139 -6.81 -8.69 -5.06
N GLY A 140 -6.50 -9.10 -6.29
CA GLY A 140 -6.51 -8.19 -7.45
C GLY A 140 -7.87 -7.72 -7.94
N LEU A 141 -8.94 -8.15 -7.29
CA LEU A 141 -10.29 -7.59 -7.45
C LEU A 141 -10.47 -6.26 -6.69
N TRP A 142 -9.54 -5.89 -5.83
CA TRP A 142 -9.56 -4.63 -5.08
C TRP A 142 -8.75 -3.57 -5.83
N VAL A 143 -9.40 -2.46 -6.15
CA VAL A 143 -8.82 -1.30 -6.84
C VAL A 143 -8.70 -0.13 -5.89
N VAL A 144 -7.60 0.62 -5.98
CA VAL A 144 -7.40 1.85 -5.22
C VAL A 144 -8.32 2.95 -5.78
N ASP A 145 -9.32 3.38 -5.02
CA ASP A 145 -10.26 4.42 -5.46
C ASP A 145 -9.76 5.83 -5.10
N GLN A 146 -9.38 6.04 -3.84
CA GLN A 146 -8.95 7.35 -3.35
C GLN A 146 -7.76 7.23 -2.39
N ILE A 147 -6.77 8.11 -2.58
CA ILE A 147 -5.60 8.23 -1.69
C ILE A 147 -5.65 9.59 -0.98
N GLU A 148 -5.66 9.55 0.34
CA GLU A 148 -5.58 10.69 1.25
C GLU A 148 -4.33 10.61 2.13
N PRO A 149 -3.89 11.69 2.82
CA PRO A 149 -2.64 11.68 3.58
C PRO A 149 -2.52 10.62 4.69
N ARG A 150 -3.65 10.06 5.16
CA ARG A 150 -3.69 9.07 6.25
C ARG A 150 -4.62 7.89 5.97
N LEU A 151 -5.27 7.86 4.82
CA LEU A 151 -6.34 6.92 4.51
C LEU A 151 -6.31 6.58 3.03
N VAL A 152 -6.53 5.31 2.71
CA VAL A 152 -6.65 4.81 1.35
C VAL A 152 -7.94 4.02 1.26
N THR A 153 -8.80 4.37 0.30
CA THR A 153 -10.06 3.70 0.04
C THR A 153 -9.88 2.71 -1.11
N PHE A 154 -10.29 1.47 -0.89
CA PHE A 154 -10.32 0.41 -1.88
C PHE A 154 -11.76 0.07 -2.24
N VAL A 155 -12.00 -0.20 -3.52
CA VAL A 155 -13.30 -0.60 -4.04
C VAL A 155 -13.13 -1.93 -4.78
N SER A 156 -14.11 -2.80 -4.64
CA SER A 156 -14.22 -4.03 -5.43
C SER A 156 -15.59 -4.13 -6.06
N GLU A 157 -15.70 -4.85 -7.18
CA GLU A 157 -16.96 -5.05 -7.88
C GLU A 157 -17.93 -5.88 -7.02
N GLY A 158 -18.97 -5.24 -6.49
CA GLY A 158 -20.00 -5.88 -5.69
C GLY A 158 -19.81 -5.83 -4.16
N GLU A 159 -18.73 -5.19 -3.67
CA GLU A 159 -18.51 -4.99 -2.23
C GLU A 159 -18.55 -3.50 -1.82
N GLU A 160 -18.77 -3.25 -0.53
CA GLU A 160 -18.69 -1.90 0.02
C GLU A 160 -17.24 -1.37 0.02
N PRO A 161 -17.03 -0.06 -0.17
CA PRO A 161 -15.68 0.53 -0.14
C PRO A 161 -15.02 0.31 1.23
N VAL A 162 -13.80 -0.23 1.23
CA VAL A 162 -13.02 -0.48 2.45
C VAL A 162 -11.96 0.61 2.60
N SER A 163 -12.01 1.34 3.71
CA SER A 163 -11.01 2.36 4.03
C SER A 163 -9.94 1.79 4.95
N LEU A 164 -8.68 1.89 4.55
CA LEU A 164 -7.51 1.48 5.33
C LEU A 164 -6.72 2.72 5.78
N GLU A 165 -6.44 2.80 7.08
CA GLU A 165 -5.63 3.87 7.65
C GLU A 165 -4.13 3.56 7.53
N LEU A 166 -3.32 4.61 7.43
CA LEU A 166 -1.86 4.52 7.47
C LEU A 166 -1.40 4.05 8.86
N ASP A 167 -0.64 2.95 8.89
CA ASP A 167 0.00 2.49 10.13
C ASP A 167 1.17 3.42 10.50
N VAL A 168 0.92 4.32 11.44
CA VAL A 168 1.92 5.24 11.96
C VAL A 168 2.40 4.74 13.31
N PHE A 169 3.67 4.38 13.39
CA PHE A 169 4.30 4.04 14.66
C PHE A 169 4.40 5.30 15.54
N ASP A 170 3.63 5.36 16.63
CA ASP A 170 3.50 6.53 17.50
C ASP A 170 4.65 6.69 18.53
N GLY A 171 5.68 5.85 18.44
CA GLY A 171 6.84 5.92 19.34
C GLY A 171 6.59 5.37 20.73
N THR A 172 5.35 4.99 21.08
CA THR A 172 5.11 4.20 22.28
C THR A 172 5.33 2.74 21.93
N LEU A 173 6.46 2.19 22.37
CA LEU A 173 6.78 0.77 22.22
C LEU A 173 5.89 -0.06 23.19
N ASN A 174 4.57 0.06 23.05
CA ASN A 174 3.61 -0.80 23.71
C ASN A 174 3.47 -2.04 22.84
N ALA A 175 4.24 -3.07 23.17
CA ALA A 175 4.10 -4.41 22.65
C ALA A 175 2.75 -4.98 23.09
N GLN A 176 1.67 -4.59 22.42
CA GLN A 176 0.37 -5.23 22.61
C GLN A 176 -0.53 -5.08 21.39
N VAL A 177 -0.14 -5.72 20.29
CA VAL A 177 -1.10 -6.14 19.26
C VAL A 177 -0.73 -7.56 18.80
N VAL A 178 -1.24 -8.54 19.55
CA VAL A 178 -1.97 -9.70 19.00
C VAL A 178 -2.85 -10.22 20.14
N GLN A 179 -4.12 -9.80 20.18
CA GLN A 179 -5.16 -10.66 20.75
C GLN A 179 -6.35 -10.68 19.81
N ASN A 180 -6.31 -11.72 18.98
CA ASN A 180 -7.40 -12.29 18.23
C ASN A 180 -8.72 -12.23 18.99
N ASN A 181 -9.74 -11.80 18.24
CA ASN A 181 -11.13 -12.16 18.44
C ASN A 181 -11.28 -13.62 18.87
N ASN A 182 -11.77 -13.87 20.08
CA ASN A 182 -12.51 -15.10 20.37
C ASN A 182 -13.37 -15.01 21.63
N LYS A 183 -14.56 -15.61 21.53
CA LYS A 183 -15.62 -15.86 22.55
C LYS A 183 -16.53 -14.65 22.81
N LYS A 184 -17.71 -14.55 22.19
CA LYS A 184 -18.84 -15.52 22.16
C LYS A 184 -19.18 -16.08 23.54
N ASN A 185 -20.28 -15.54 24.09
CA ASN A 185 -21.30 -16.16 24.92
C ASN A 185 -20.87 -17.32 25.84
N ASN A 186 -20.97 -17.08 27.15
CA ASN A 186 -21.67 -18.03 28.00
C ASN A 186 -22.38 -17.32 29.15
N ASN A 187 -23.67 -17.14 28.94
CA ASN A 187 -24.65 -16.83 29.96
C ASN A 187 -25.04 -18.15 30.66
N LYS A 188 -24.58 -18.39 31.89
CA LYS A 188 -25.28 -19.30 32.82
C LYS A 188 -24.85 -19.08 34.29
N LYS A 189 -25.62 -18.22 34.95
CA LYS A 189 -26.45 -18.55 36.12
C LYS A 189 -25.79 -19.25 37.32
N ASN A 190 -25.62 -18.47 38.41
CA ASN A 190 -26.06 -18.72 39.80
C ASN A 190 -25.04 -18.10 40.77
N LYS A 191 -25.37 -17.59 41.95
CA LYS A 191 -26.59 -17.11 42.61
C LYS A 191 -26.05 -16.64 43.98
N ASN A 192 -26.44 -15.44 44.41
CA ASN A 192 -26.41 -14.93 45.78
C ASN A 192 -25.10 -15.06 46.60
N ASN A 193 -24.51 -13.91 46.97
CA ASN A 193 -24.63 -13.50 48.38
C ASN A 193 -24.47 -11.98 48.59
N LYS A 194 -25.23 -11.50 49.57
CA LYS A 194 -25.26 -10.15 50.15
C LYS A 194 -23.89 -9.73 50.72
N GLY A 195 -23.59 -8.43 50.70
CA GLY A 195 -22.71 -7.81 51.71
C GLY A 195 -21.91 -6.59 51.29
N ASN A 196 -22.47 -5.40 51.58
CA ASN A 196 -21.84 -4.17 52.12
C ASN A 196 -20.31 -3.91 51.95
N GLY A 197 -19.99 -2.73 51.38
CA GLY A 197 -19.14 -1.69 52.01
C GLY A 197 -17.64 -1.92 52.30
N GLN A 198 -16.82 -1.02 51.70
CA GLN A 198 -15.53 -0.46 52.15
C GLN A 198 -14.21 -1.27 52.09
N ASP A 199 -13.31 -0.75 51.22
CA ASP A 199 -11.89 -0.40 51.39
C ASP A 199 -10.89 -1.30 52.18
N LYS A 200 -9.79 -1.66 51.48
CA LYS A 200 -8.39 -2.00 51.89
C LYS A 200 -7.99 -3.38 52.46
N THR A 201 -6.70 -3.70 52.19
CA THR A 201 -5.75 -4.72 52.75
C THR A 201 -5.87 -6.14 52.12
N GLU A 202 -4.86 -6.87 51.61
CA GLU A 202 -3.38 -6.80 51.53
C GLU A 202 -2.82 -7.98 50.65
N PRO A 203 -1.49 -8.29 50.53
CA PRO A 203 -0.81 -8.66 49.28
C PRO A 203 0.02 -9.96 49.43
N GLN A 204 -0.53 -11.13 49.08
CA GLN A 204 0.21 -12.41 49.27
C GLN A 204 0.86 -12.96 47.99
N GLU A 205 0.27 -12.77 46.81
CA GLU A 205 0.84 -13.34 45.57
C GLU A 205 2.10 -12.60 45.08
N THR A 206 2.21 -11.29 45.34
CA THR A 206 3.36 -10.48 44.89
C THR A 206 4.65 -10.76 45.68
N LYS A 207 4.54 -11.24 46.93
CA LYS A 207 5.70 -11.58 47.77
C LYS A 207 6.35 -12.90 47.31
N ASN A 208 5.54 -13.90 46.96
CA ASN A 208 6.04 -15.18 46.44
C ASN A 208 6.74 -15.00 45.08
N SER A 209 6.17 -14.18 44.19
CA SER A 209 6.77 -13.86 42.90
C SER A 209 8.10 -13.09 43.04
N ALA A 210 8.18 -12.16 43.99
CA ALA A 210 9.41 -11.41 44.26
C ALA A 210 10.55 -12.31 44.78
N GLU A 211 10.25 -13.32 45.60
CA GLU A 211 11.26 -14.28 46.09
C GLU A 211 11.73 -15.25 45.00
N GLU A 212 10.84 -15.71 44.12
CA GLU A 212 11.20 -16.55 42.98
C GLU A 212 12.12 -15.82 41.99
N ILE A 213 11.84 -14.53 41.71
CA ILE A 213 12.68 -13.70 40.84
C ILE A 213 14.09 -13.53 41.45
N ARG A 214 14.18 -13.28 42.77
CA ARG A 214 15.47 -13.17 43.48
C ARG A 214 16.27 -14.47 43.40
N ARG A 215 15.62 -15.62 43.57
CA ARG A 215 16.25 -16.94 43.47
C ARG A 215 16.78 -17.21 42.06
N LYS A 216 15.98 -16.89 41.02
CA LYS A 216 16.36 -17.07 39.61
C LYS A 216 17.51 -16.16 39.17
N ILE A 217 17.56 -14.92 39.67
CA ILE A 217 18.66 -13.98 39.40
C ILE A 217 19.96 -14.45 40.08
N ALA A 218 19.88 -14.94 41.32
CA ALA A 218 21.05 -15.46 42.04
C ALA A 218 21.66 -16.66 41.33
N GLU A 219 20.82 -17.60 40.87
CA GLU A 219 21.25 -18.78 40.12
C GLU A 219 21.89 -18.41 38.78
N ARG A 220 21.29 -17.48 38.03
CA ARG A 220 21.86 -17.00 36.76
C ARG A 220 23.18 -16.26 36.95
N ARG A 221 23.33 -15.49 38.03
CA ARG A 221 24.60 -14.83 38.38
C ARG A 221 25.68 -15.82 38.79
N ALA A 222 25.33 -16.87 39.54
CA ALA A 222 26.27 -17.94 39.88
C ALA A 222 26.74 -18.68 38.62
N GLN A 223 25.82 -18.95 37.69
CA GLN A 223 26.14 -19.60 36.41
C GLN A 223 27.03 -18.73 35.52
N MET A 224 26.77 -17.41 35.45
CA MET A 224 27.67 -16.46 34.77
C MET A 224 29.07 -16.44 35.40
N ARG A 225 29.15 -16.49 36.73
CA ARG A 225 30.44 -16.51 37.44
C ARG A 225 31.22 -17.81 37.19
N ALA A 226 30.55 -18.95 37.20
CA ALA A 226 31.14 -20.25 36.89
C ALA A 226 31.64 -20.32 35.43
N ASN A 227 30.86 -19.81 34.48
CA ASN A 227 31.25 -19.76 33.07
C ASN A 227 32.43 -18.79 32.82
N ALA A 228 32.48 -17.66 33.53
CA ALA A 228 33.60 -16.72 33.47
C ALA A 228 34.90 -17.33 34.01
N ALA A 229 34.84 -18.04 35.15
CA ALA A 229 36.00 -18.74 35.70
C ALA A 229 36.50 -19.86 34.77
N LYS A 230 35.58 -20.57 34.10
CA LYS A 230 35.92 -21.63 33.15
C LYS A 230 36.50 -21.09 31.83
N LYS A 231 36.19 -19.85 31.46
CA LYS A 231 36.70 -19.18 30.25
C LYS A 231 38.03 -18.44 30.48
N GLY A 232 38.37 -18.11 31.72
CA GLY A 232 39.64 -17.46 32.09
C GLY A 232 40.82 -18.40 32.38
N ASN A 233 40.62 -19.73 32.25
CA ASN A 233 41.66 -20.74 32.53
C ASN A 233 42.08 -21.49 31.26
N LYS A 234 42.10 -20.79 30.12
CA LYS A 234 42.57 -21.27 28.82
C LYS A 234 43.50 -20.24 28.19
#